data_AF-A0A8I5ZMY3-F1
#
_entry.id   AF-A0A8I5ZMY3-F1
#
_cell.length_a   1.000
_cell.length_b   1.000
_cell.length_c   1.000
_cell.angle_alpha   90.00
_cell.angle_beta   90.00
_cell.angle_gamma   90.00
#
_symmetry.space_group_name_H-M   'P 1'
#
loop_
_entity.id
_entity.type
_entity.pdbx_description
1 polymer ?
#
loop_
_entity_poly.entity_id
_entity_poly.type
_entity_poly.pdbx_seq_one_letter_code
_entity_poly.pdbx_strand_id
1 'polypeptide(L)'
;MKRLLHSLLGLLCTQVCWVKGQQVQQSPVSLVMQEGENAELQCNFSTSATQLQWFYQRPRGSLVSLFYNPSGTKKSGRLTSTTLTMERRSSLHISSSQTTDSGTYFCAMDAQCSPHTCSLYTNLSGVVMSLPSHKTSGRHHSICI
;
A
#
# COMPACT_ATOMS: atom_id res chain seq x y z
N MET A 1 -37.79 31.81 3.01
CA MET A 1 -36.84 31.07 2.15
C MET A 1 -35.51 30.72 2.83
N LYS A 2 -34.89 31.58 3.66
CA LYS A 2 -33.61 31.25 4.35
C LYS A 2 -33.66 30.02 5.27
N ARG A 3 -34.76 29.80 6.01
CA ARG A 3 -34.89 28.67 6.95
C ARG A 3 -34.83 27.30 6.27
N LEU A 4 -35.52 27.15 5.13
CA LEU A 4 -35.50 25.92 4.33
C LEU A 4 -34.09 25.59 3.81
N LEU A 5 -33.32 26.61 3.40
CA LEU A 5 -31.94 26.42 2.92
C LEU A 5 -31.01 25.91 4.04
N HIS A 6 -31.16 26.40 5.28
CA HIS A 6 -30.37 25.91 6.42
C HIS A 6 -30.77 24.50 6.81
N SER A 7 -32.06 24.16 6.75
CA SER A 7 -32.54 22.80 6.99
C SER A 7 -32.02 21.82 5.94
N LEU A 8 -32.04 22.19 4.65
CA LEU A 8 -31.48 21.39 3.56
C LEU A 8 -29.97 21.25 3.67
N LEU A 9 -29.24 22.33 3.96
CA LEU A 9 -27.78 22.28 4.15
C LEU A 9 -27.40 21.45 5.38
N GLY A 10 -28.19 21.54 6.46
CA GLY A 10 -28.04 20.70 7.64
C GLY A 10 -28.28 19.21 7.35
N LEU A 11 -29.35 18.89 6.61
CA LEU A 11 -29.65 17.51 6.19
C LEU A 11 -28.60 16.95 5.23
N LEU A 12 -28.06 17.79 4.33
CA LEU A 12 -27.00 17.41 3.40
C LEU A 12 -25.68 17.19 4.15
N CYS A 13 -25.36 18.04 5.14
CA CYS A 13 -24.18 17.87 5.99
C CYS A 13 -24.24 16.58 6.82
N THR A 14 -25.41 16.17 7.34
CA THR A 14 -25.50 14.91 8.11
C THR A 14 -25.28 13.68 7.24
N GLN A 15 -25.70 13.70 5.97
CA GLN A 15 -25.46 12.59 5.04
C GLN A 15 -24.00 12.47 4.61
N VAL A 16 -23.26 13.58 4.52
CA VAL A 16 -21.85 13.56 4.09
C VAL A 16 -20.89 13.16 5.21
N CYS A 17 -21.27 13.29 6.48
CA CYS A 17 -20.33 13.12 7.60
C CYS A 17 -20.05 11.68 8.06
N TRP A 18 -20.70 10.64 7.52
CA TRP A 18 -20.51 9.26 8.01
C TRP A 18 -20.25 8.23 6.91
N VAL A 19 -19.17 8.40 6.16
CA VAL A 19 -18.54 7.25 5.51
C VAL A 19 -17.32 6.85 6.35
N LYS A 20 -17.52 5.92 7.29
CA LYS A 20 -16.40 5.24 7.97
C LYS A 20 -15.73 4.31 6.96
N GLY A 21 -14.73 4.82 6.26
CA GLY A 21 -13.95 4.05 5.29
C GLY A 21 -13.20 2.90 5.96
N GLN A 22 -13.06 1.80 5.24
CA GLN A 22 -12.22 0.67 5.64
C GLN A 22 -10.75 1.11 5.53
N GLN A 23 -9.98 1.01 6.61
CA GLN A 23 -8.64 1.58 6.69
C GLN A 23 -7.58 0.50 6.53
N VAL A 24 -6.68 0.70 5.57
CA VAL A 24 -5.44 -0.07 5.41
C VAL A 24 -4.27 0.80 5.86
N GLN A 25 -3.51 0.32 6.83
CA GLN A 25 -2.31 0.98 7.34
C GLN A 25 -1.07 0.16 7.00
N GLN A 26 -0.13 0.76 6.26
CA GLN A 26 1.14 0.14 5.92
C GLN A 26 2.28 0.67 6.79
N SER A 27 3.25 -0.19 7.11
CA SER A 27 4.47 0.20 7.84
C SER A 27 5.69 -0.61 7.36
N PRO A 28 6.90 0.00 7.34
CA PRO A 28 7.17 1.43 7.54
C PRO A 28 6.59 2.27 6.37
N VAL A 29 6.54 3.60 6.48
CA VAL A 29 6.09 4.48 5.36
C VAL A 29 7.18 4.60 4.29
N SER A 30 8.43 4.60 4.71
CA SER A 30 9.60 4.58 3.83
C SER A 30 10.67 3.68 4.40
N LEU A 31 11.45 3.07 3.52
CA LEU A 31 12.54 2.18 3.87
C LEU A 31 13.71 2.41 2.92
N VAL A 32 14.88 2.68 3.49
CA VAL A 32 16.15 2.78 2.76
C VAL A 32 17.00 1.60 3.19
N MET A 33 17.48 0.80 2.24
CA MET A 33 18.26 -0.41 2.51
C MET A 33 19.37 -0.59 1.47
N GLN A 34 20.30 -1.49 1.75
CA GLN A 34 21.36 -1.89 0.83
C GLN A 34 20.95 -3.13 0.02
N GLU A 35 21.58 -3.29 -1.15
CA GLU A 35 21.44 -4.52 -1.93
C GLU A 35 21.88 -5.74 -1.10
N GLY A 36 21.12 -6.82 -1.19
CA GLY A 36 21.33 -8.04 -0.41
C GLY A 36 20.64 -8.06 0.96
N GLU A 37 20.17 -6.92 1.48
CA GLU A 37 19.40 -6.89 2.73
C GLU A 37 17.99 -7.48 2.55
N ASN A 38 17.39 -7.93 3.64
CA ASN A 38 16.01 -8.39 3.65
C ASN A 38 15.08 -7.25 4.06
N ALA A 39 13.96 -7.12 3.36
CA ALA A 39 12.92 -6.15 3.68
C ALA A 39 11.66 -6.85 4.19
N GLU A 40 10.96 -6.22 5.13
CA GLU A 40 9.62 -6.62 5.52
C GLU A 40 8.70 -5.40 5.54
N LEU A 41 7.59 -5.52 4.82
CA LEU A 41 6.50 -4.55 4.81
C LEU A 41 5.30 -5.16 5.51
N GLN A 42 4.60 -4.36 6.30
CA GLN A 42 3.40 -4.77 7.01
C GLN A 42 2.19 -3.99 6.51
N CYS A 43 1.04 -4.65 6.53
CA CYS A 43 -0.25 -4.12 6.13
C CYS A 43 -1.30 -4.58 7.15
N ASN A 44 -1.81 -3.65 7.94
CA ASN A 44 -2.87 -3.89 8.91
C ASN A 44 -4.18 -3.33 8.38
N PHE A 45 -5.29 -4.04 8.61
CA PHE A 45 -6.59 -3.64 8.11
C PHE A 45 -7.65 -3.67 9.22
N SER A 46 -8.63 -2.75 9.16
CA SER A 46 -9.58 -2.56 10.26
C SER A 46 -10.67 -3.63 10.34
N THR A 47 -10.93 -4.37 9.26
CA THR A 47 -12.03 -5.33 9.13
C THR A 47 -11.60 -6.53 8.31
N SER A 48 -12.24 -7.68 8.49
CA SER A 48 -11.91 -8.90 7.73
C SER A 48 -11.96 -8.63 6.22
N ALA A 49 -10.86 -8.94 5.53
CA ALA A 49 -10.76 -8.85 4.07
C ALA A 49 -10.97 -10.24 3.46
N THR A 50 -11.79 -10.35 2.42
CA THR A 50 -11.91 -11.61 1.64
C THR A 50 -10.92 -11.65 0.47
N GLN A 51 -10.44 -10.50 0.04
CA GLN A 51 -9.41 -10.28 -0.95
C GLN A 51 -8.34 -9.38 -0.36
N LEU A 52 -7.09 -9.82 -0.41
CA LEU A 52 -5.92 -9.02 -0.07
C LEU A 52 -4.90 -9.16 -1.17
N GLN A 53 -4.38 -8.02 -1.64
CA GLN A 53 -3.44 -7.96 -2.74
C GLN A 53 -2.28 -7.02 -2.45
N TRP A 54 -1.08 -7.50 -2.78
CA TRP A 54 0.15 -6.69 -2.80
C TRP A 54 0.45 -6.25 -4.23
N PHE A 55 0.79 -4.98 -4.39
CA PHE A 55 1.21 -4.37 -5.64
C PHE A 55 2.59 -3.74 -5.49
N TYR A 56 3.32 -3.71 -6.59
CA TYR A 56 4.59 -2.99 -6.71
C TYR A 56 4.50 -1.99 -7.87
N GLN A 57 4.80 -0.74 -7.56
CA GLN A 57 4.92 0.34 -8.53
C GLN A 57 6.40 0.61 -8.78
N ARG A 58 6.83 0.36 -10.02
CA ARG A 58 8.18 0.70 -10.46
C ARG A 58 8.40 2.21 -10.41
N PRO A 59 9.65 2.70 -10.30
CA PRO A 59 9.96 4.13 -10.37
C PRO A 59 9.42 4.82 -11.63
N ARG A 60 9.21 4.07 -12.72
CA ARG A 60 8.63 4.57 -14.00
C ARG A 60 7.09 4.57 -14.01
N GLY A 61 6.42 4.32 -12.88
CA GLY A 61 4.98 4.47 -12.70
C GLY A 61 4.13 3.23 -12.98
N SER A 62 4.65 2.19 -13.63
CA SER A 62 3.88 0.97 -13.91
C SER A 62 3.54 0.21 -12.62
N LEU A 63 2.27 -0.10 -12.40
CA LEU A 63 1.79 -0.91 -11.28
C LEU A 63 1.74 -2.40 -11.66
N VAL A 64 2.25 -3.27 -10.80
CA VAL A 64 2.33 -4.72 -10.99
C VAL A 64 1.66 -5.42 -9.82
N SER A 65 0.78 -6.38 -10.09
CA SER A 65 0.28 -7.27 -9.04
C SER A 65 1.35 -8.28 -8.66
N LEU A 66 1.68 -8.36 -7.37
CA LEU A 66 2.66 -9.31 -6.85
C LEU A 66 1.99 -10.58 -6.33
N PHE A 67 1.01 -10.42 -5.44
CA PHE A 67 0.30 -11.53 -4.81
C PHE A 67 -1.15 -11.18 -4.57
N TYR A 68 -2.04 -12.07 -4.97
CA TYR A 68 -3.36 -12.19 -4.39
C TYR A 68 -3.30 -13.24 -3.27
N ASN A 69 -3.40 -12.81 -2.01
CA ASN A 69 -3.20 -13.66 -0.83
C ASN A 69 -4.15 -13.33 0.33
N PRO A 70 -5.39 -13.86 0.31
CA PRO A 70 -6.38 -13.57 1.36
C PRO A 70 -6.08 -14.26 2.70
N SER A 71 -5.31 -15.35 2.71
CA SER A 71 -4.92 -16.08 3.93
C SER A 71 -3.70 -16.97 3.70
N GLY A 72 -2.94 -17.21 4.77
CA GLY A 72 -1.78 -18.09 4.75
C GLY A 72 -0.56 -17.46 4.05
N THR A 73 0.36 -18.31 3.61
CA THR A 73 1.64 -17.86 3.02
C THR A 73 1.75 -18.25 1.55
N LYS A 74 2.12 -17.29 0.70
CA LYS A 74 2.47 -17.50 -0.71
C LYS A 74 3.88 -16.99 -0.98
N LYS A 75 4.62 -17.69 -1.84
CA LYS A 75 5.99 -17.35 -2.19
C LYS A 75 6.17 -17.35 -3.71
N SER A 76 6.90 -16.36 -4.22
CA SER A 76 7.31 -16.27 -5.62
C SER A 76 8.73 -15.70 -5.66
N GLY A 77 9.70 -16.55 -6.03
CA GLY A 77 11.11 -16.19 -6.00
C GLY A 77 11.57 -15.68 -4.63
N ARG A 78 12.07 -14.44 -4.62
CA ARG A 78 12.58 -13.74 -3.42
C ARG A 78 11.47 -13.12 -2.56
N LEU A 79 10.23 -13.07 -3.05
CA LEU A 79 9.13 -12.42 -2.37
C LEU A 79 8.25 -13.46 -1.68
N THR A 80 7.85 -13.17 -0.44
CA THR A 80 6.93 -13.99 0.35
C THR A 80 5.84 -13.09 0.93
N SER A 81 4.58 -13.41 0.66
CA SER A 81 3.43 -12.76 1.29
C SER A 81 2.83 -13.70 2.34
N THR A 82 2.58 -13.19 3.54
CA THR A 82 1.90 -13.93 4.61
C THR A 82 0.72 -13.12 5.11
N THR A 83 -0.47 -13.72 5.13
CA THR A 83 -1.71 -13.07 5.60
C THR A 83 -2.29 -13.85 6.77
N LEU A 84 -2.42 -13.16 7.90
CA LEU A 84 -2.98 -13.67 9.14
C LEU A 84 -4.35 -13.01 9.34
N THR A 85 -5.38 -13.66 8.79
CA THR A 85 -6.74 -13.11 8.70
C THR A 85 -7.34 -12.77 10.08
N MET A 86 -7.08 -13.60 11.09
CA MET A 86 -7.56 -13.37 12.47
C MET A 86 -6.89 -12.17 13.13
N GLU A 87 -5.62 -11.92 12.82
CA GLU A 87 -4.85 -10.76 13.30
C GLU A 87 -5.07 -9.51 12.45
N ARG A 88 -5.84 -9.63 11.37
CA ARG A 88 -6.09 -8.57 10.39
C ARG A 88 -4.82 -7.92 9.84
N ARG A 89 -3.84 -8.78 9.56
CA ARG A 89 -2.49 -8.37 9.17
C ARG A 89 -2.00 -9.18 7.98
N SER A 90 -1.28 -8.52 7.08
CA SER A 90 -0.48 -9.15 6.03
C SER A 90 0.92 -8.57 6.05
N SER A 91 1.90 -9.38 5.67
CA SER A 91 3.26 -8.94 5.44
C SER A 91 3.75 -9.34 4.05
N LEU A 92 4.66 -8.53 3.53
CA LEU A 92 5.42 -8.79 2.32
C LEU A 92 6.90 -8.77 2.68
N HIS A 93 7.55 -9.93 2.61
CA HIS A 93 8.98 -10.10 2.83
C HIS A 93 9.71 -10.21 1.48
N ILE A 94 10.79 -9.45 1.32
CA ILE A 94 11.67 -9.49 0.15
C ILE A 94 13.05 -9.91 0.64
N SER A 95 13.52 -11.09 0.24
CA SER A 95 14.85 -11.57 0.61
C SER A 95 15.90 -11.13 -0.39
N SER A 96 17.12 -10.81 0.06
CA SER A 96 18.24 -10.45 -0.83
C SER A 96 17.82 -9.38 -1.85
N SER A 97 17.47 -8.20 -1.34
CA SER A 97 16.89 -7.10 -2.13
C SER A 97 17.83 -6.68 -3.25
N GLN A 98 17.29 -6.41 -4.42
CA GLN A 98 18.02 -5.97 -5.62
C GLN A 98 17.68 -4.53 -5.94
N THR A 99 18.55 -3.81 -6.62
CA THR A 99 18.29 -2.41 -7.02
C THR A 99 16.96 -2.24 -7.79
N THR A 100 16.55 -3.27 -8.54
CA THR A 100 15.26 -3.36 -9.25
C THR A 100 14.03 -3.44 -8.34
N ASP A 101 14.20 -3.75 -7.06
CA ASP A 101 13.12 -3.79 -6.07
C ASP A 101 12.77 -2.40 -5.53
N SER A 102 13.59 -1.38 -5.83
CA SER A 102 13.29 0.01 -5.48
C SER A 102 11.99 0.47 -6.14
N GLY A 103 11.15 1.20 -5.42
CA GLY A 103 9.85 1.68 -5.88
C GLY A 103 8.84 1.73 -4.73
N THR A 104 7.55 1.78 -5.06
CA THR A 104 6.49 1.92 -4.05
C THR A 104 5.65 0.65 -3.97
N TYR A 105 5.43 0.13 -2.77
CA TYR A 105 4.65 -1.08 -2.54
C TYR A 105 3.32 -0.75 -1.89
N PHE A 106 2.23 -1.25 -2.48
CA PHE A 106 0.88 -1.00 -2.00
C PHE A 106 0.22 -2.29 -1.54
N CYS A 107 -0.48 -2.21 -0.42
CA CYS A 107 -1.40 -3.23 0.02
C CYS A 107 -2.83 -2.72 -0.20
N ALA A 108 -3.66 -3.57 -0.79
CA ALA A 108 -5.07 -3.29 -1.00
C ALA A 108 -5.92 -4.46 -0.54
N MET A 109 -7.14 -4.16 -0.13
CA MET A 109 -8.18 -5.14 0.14
C MET A 109 -9.40 -4.91 -0.76
N ASP A 110 -10.37 -5.81 -0.69
CA ASP A 110 -11.66 -5.73 -1.38
C ASP A 110 -12.19 -4.30 -1.55
N ALA A 111 -12.65 -4.00 -2.77
CA ALA A 111 -13.50 -2.84 -2.97
C ALA A 111 -14.87 -3.13 -2.35
N GLN A 112 -15.31 -2.32 -1.38
CA GLN A 112 -16.74 -2.33 -1.06
C GLN A 112 -17.47 -1.58 -2.16
N CYS A 113 -18.20 -2.34 -2.97
CA CYS A 113 -19.12 -1.79 -3.94
C CYS A 113 -20.43 -1.43 -3.23
N SER A 114 -20.71 -0.13 -3.18
CA SER A 114 -22.08 0.36 -3.00
C SER A 114 -22.84 0.26 -4.34
N PRO A 115 -24.19 0.36 -4.38
CA PRO A 115 -24.96 0.16 -5.61
C PRO A 115 -24.54 1.06 -6.79
N HIS A 116 -23.84 2.17 -6.53
CA HIS A 116 -23.45 3.14 -7.54
C HIS A 116 -21.93 3.28 -7.72
N THR A 117 -21.12 2.82 -6.77
CA THR A 117 -19.67 3.08 -6.74
C THR A 117 -18.92 1.92 -6.11
N CYS A 118 -17.90 1.43 -6.82
CA CYS A 118 -16.87 0.53 -6.30
C CYS A 118 -15.59 1.31 -6.07
N SER A 119 -15.06 1.29 -4.85
CA SER A 119 -13.76 1.89 -4.53
C SER A 119 -12.82 0.82 -3.98
N LEU A 120 -11.71 0.54 -4.67
CA LEU A 120 -10.61 -0.24 -4.10
C LEU A 120 -9.99 0.54 -2.94
N TYR A 121 -9.93 -0.07 -1.76
CA TYR A 121 -9.28 0.55 -0.62
C TYR A 121 -7.79 0.20 -0.64
N THR A 122 -7.02 1.04 -1.33
CA THR A 122 -5.56 1.07 -1.27
C THR A 122 -5.12 2.00 -0.16
N ASN A 123 -4.05 1.68 0.56
CA ASN A 123 -3.34 2.73 1.30
C ASN A 123 -2.81 3.75 0.28
N LEU A 124 -3.35 4.97 0.27
CA LEU A 124 -2.98 5.99 -0.72
C LEU A 124 -1.50 6.40 -0.65
N SER A 125 -0.83 6.16 0.48
CA SER A 125 0.57 6.54 0.68
C SER A 125 1.55 5.47 0.19
N GLY A 126 1.19 4.18 0.27
CA GLY A 126 2.10 3.07 -0.01
C GLY A 126 3.36 3.07 0.88
N VAL A 127 4.26 2.11 0.66
CA VAL A 127 5.60 2.11 1.26
C VAL A 127 6.64 2.40 0.19
N VAL A 128 7.41 3.46 0.37
CA VAL A 128 8.50 3.80 -0.56
C VAL A 128 9.77 3.07 -0.15
N MET A 129 10.29 2.22 -1.03
CA MET A 129 11.53 1.49 -0.85
C MET A 129 12.61 2.03 -1.77
N SER A 130 13.76 2.37 -1.21
CA SER A 130 14.91 2.91 -1.94
C SER A 130 16.17 2.12 -1.65
N LEU A 131 16.82 1.60 -2.69
CA LEU A 131 18.16 1.03 -2.59
C LEU A 131 19.18 1.97 -3.25
N PRO A 132 20.04 2.66 -2.47
CA PRO A 132 21.13 3.42 -3.03
C PRO A 132 22.09 2.46 -3.75
N SER A 133 22.32 2.67 -5.04
CA SER A 133 23.38 1.96 -5.73
C SER A 133 24.71 2.30 -5.05
N HIS A 134 25.53 1.27 -4.84
CA HIS A 134 26.89 1.42 -4.32
C HIS A 134 27.57 2.55 -5.09
N LYS A 135 27.94 3.64 -4.40
CA LYS A 135 28.82 4.66 -4.98
C LYS A 135 30.03 3.89 -5.47
N THR A 136 30.20 3.81 -6.78
CA THR A 136 31.47 3.40 -7.35
C THR A 136 32.50 4.36 -6.76
N SER A 137 33.34 3.84 -5.88
CA SER A 137 34.50 4.53 -5.37
C SER A 137 35.34 4.92 -6.58
N GLY A 138 35.29 6.19 -6.99
CA GLY A 138 36.06 6.69 -8.12
C GLY A 138 35.35 7.79 -8.90
N ARG A 139 35.85 9.03 -8.72
CA ARG A 139 35.60 10.25 -9.52
C ARG A 139 34.22 10.89 -9.42
N HIS A 140 34.17 11.91 -8.57
CA HIS A 140 33.43 13.17 -8.72
C HIS A 140 32.71 13.33 -10.07
N HIS A 141 31.40 13.10 -10.08
CA HIS A 141 30.46 13.88 -10.89
C HIS A 141 29.20 14.08 -10.06
N SER A 142 29.19 15.17 -9.30
CA SER A 142 27.96 15.73 -8.75
C SER A 142 27.18 16.34 -9.91
N ILE A 143 26.00 15.80 -10.21
CA ILE A 143 24.96 16.53 -10.94
C ILE A 143 23.77 16.59 -9.99
N CYS A 144 23.59 17.75 -9.37
CA CYS A 144 22.34 18.18 -8.76
C CYS A 144 21.54 18.90 -9.85
N ILE A 145 20.29 18.48 -10.05
CA ILE A 145 19.22 19.30 -10.63
C ILE A 145 18.14 19.38 -9.58
#